data_AF-A0A958HH40-F1
#
_entry.id   AF-A0A958HH40-F1
#
_cell.length_a   1.000
_cell.length_b   1.000
_cell.length_c   1.000
_cell.angle_alpha   90.00
_cell.angle_beta   90.00
_cell.angle_gamma   90.00
#
_symmetry.space_group_name_H-M   'P 1'
#
loop_
_entity.id
_entity.type
_entity.pdbx_description
1 polymer ?
#
loop_
_entity_poly.entity_id
_entity_poly.type
_entity_poly.pdbx_seq_one_letter_code
_entity_poly.pdbx_strand_id
1 'polypeptide(L)'
;MTNPRKLLVILVVLAVLSSGLASCAGSGGQPGAAGQPETISVSGAFALFPMVTLWTSEYQKSHPEIRFDVQAGGAGKGMTDVLAGAVDLAMLSREVRQEELDQSAFPVPVAIDAVVATVNADNPDLEKILQTGITPQMAAGIWMDNTVTRWDQWLAGGSGEAIDVYTRADAAGAAEMWARFIGGETQE
;
A
#
# COMPACT_ATOMS: atom_id res chain seq x y z
N MET A 1 -48.49 -57.89 25.64
CA MET A 1 -47.98 -57.65 24.28
C MET A 1 -48.18 -56.17 23.95
N THR A 2 -47.14 -55.36 24.10
CA THR A 2 -47.20 -53.91 23.86
C THR A 2 -47.10 -53.61 22.38
N ASN A 3 -47.98 -52.73 21.88
CA ASN A 3 -48.13 -52.43 20.45
C ASN A 3 -46.91 -51.62 19.97
N PRO A 4 -46.16 -52.08 18.95
CA PRO A 4 -44.91 -51.45 18.50
C PRO A 4 -45.09 -50.00 18.04
N ARG A 5 -46.29 -49.63 17.58
CA ARG A 5 -46.61 -48.24 17.21
C ARG A 5 -46.73 -47.30 18.42
N LYS A 6 -47.21 -47.79 19.56
CA LYS A 6 -47.28 -47.01 20.81
C LYS A 6 -45.89 -46.80 21.41
N LEU A 7 -45.00 -47.78 21.25
CA LEU A 7 -43.61 -47.69 21.71
C LEU A 7 -42.81 -46.65 20.91
N LEU A 8 -43.03 -46.59 19.59
CA LEU A 8 -42.39 -45.61 18.71
C LEU A 8 -42.82 -44.17 19.03
N VAL A 9 -44.11 -43.94 19.29
CA VAL A 9 -44.63 -42.60 19.64
C VAL A 9 -44.09 -42.14 21.00
N ILE A 10 -43.98 -43.03 21.98
CA ILE A 10 -43.40 -42.71 23.29
C ILE A 10 -41.92 -42.34 23.16
N LEU A 11 -41.15 -43.06 22.33
CA LEU A 11 -39.74 -42.77 22.09
C LEU A 11 -39.52 -41.41 21.39
N VAL A 12 -40.37 -41.06 20.42
CA VAL A 12 -40.29 -39.75 19.72
C VAL A 12 -40.67 -38.60 20.65
N VAL A 13 -41.68 -38.76 21.52
CA VAL A 13 -42.04 -37.74 22.51
C VAL A 13 -40.93 -37.53 23.56
N LEU A 14 -40.26 -38.60 24.00
CA LEU A 14 -39.10 -38.53 24.90
C LEU A 14 -37.87 -37.87 24.23
N ALA A 15 -37.65 -38.08 22.94
CA ALA A 15 -36.57 -37.44 22.18
C ALA A 15 -36.80 -35.94 21.96
N VAL A 16 -38.06 -35.50 21.84
CA VAL A 16 -38.40 -34.07 21.68
C VAL A 16 -38.38 -33.34 23.03
N LEU A 17 -38.72 -34.01 24.14
CA LEU A 17 -38.64 -33.42 25.48
C LEU A 17 -37.19 -33.27 26.01
N SER A 18 -36.23 -34.02 25.48
CA SER A 18 -34.82 -33.94 25.89
C SER A 18 -34.05 -32.80 25.22
N SER A 19 -34.62 -32.16 24.19
CA SER A 19 -34.03 -31.01 23.49
C SER A 19 -34.36 -29.65 24.11
N GLY A 20 -35.16 -29.61 25.18
CA GLY A 20 -35.69 -28.38 25.78
C GLY A 20 -35.05 -27.92 27.10
N LEU A 21 -33.99 -28.56 27.59
CA LEU A 21 -33.44 -28.31 28.94
C LEU A 21 -31.94 -27.96 28.99
N ALA A 22 -31.32 -27.57 27.87
CA ALA A 22 -29.92 -27.12 27.84
C ALA A 22 -29.77 -25.59 27.78
N SER A 23 -30.66 -24.85 28.45
CA SER A 23 -30.48 -23.43 28.72
C SER A 23 -30.59 -23.21 30.23
N CYS A 24 -29.58 -22.55 30.80
CA CYS A 24 -29.35 -22.30 32.23
C CYS A 24 -28.55 -23.38 32.99
N ALA A 25 -27.25 -23.43 32.73
CA ALA A 25 -26.26 -23.78 33.75
C ALA A 25 -25.01 -22.91 33.53
N GLY A 26 -24.87 -21.86 34.33
CA GLY A 26 -23.62 -21.10 34.40
C GLY A 26 -22.55 -21.91 35.15
N SER A 27 -21.34 -21.95 34.63
CA SER A 27 -20.07 -21.99 35.39
C SER A 27 -18.88 -22.13 34.44
N GLY A 28 -17.83 -21.36 34.73
CA GLY A 28 -16.49 -21.56 34.19
C GLY A 28 -16.13 -20.57 33.09
N GLY A 29 -15.57 -19.43 33.49
CA GLY A 29 -14.76 -18.62 32.58
C GLY A 29 -13.66 -19.51 32.01
N GLN A 30 -13.80 -19.88 30.73
CA GLN A 30 -12.69 -20.40 29.96
C GLN A 30 -11.61 -19.33 29.96
N PRO A 31 -10.34 -19.67 30.24
CA PRO A 31 -9.24 -18.80 29.84
C PRO A 31 -9.42 -18.61 28.34
N GLY A 32 -9.60 -17.35 27.92
CA GLY A 32 -9.83 -17.01 26.52
C GLY A 32 -8.85 -17.79 25.66
N ALA A 33 -9.37 -18.64 24.78
CA ALA A 33 -8.59 -19.15 23.68
C ALA A 33 -7.93 -17.92 23.06
N ALA A 34 -6.59 -17.87 23.02
CA ALA A 34 -5.91 -16.86 22.25
C ALA A 34 -6.58 -16.84 20.88
N GLY A 35 -7.31 -15.75 20.60
CA GLY A 35 -8.09 -15.62 19.38
C GLY A 35 -7.17 -15.91 18.20
N GLN A 36 -7.73 -16.46 17.13
CA GLN A 36 -7.00 -16.52 15.86
C GLN A 36 -6.41 -15.13 15.59
N PRO A 37 -5.12 -15.03 15.22
CA PRO A 37 -4.50 -13.75 15.01
C PRO A 37 -5.32 -12.93 13.99
N GLU A 38 -5.73 -11.73 14.37
CA GLU A 38 -6.45 -10.83 13.48
C GLU A 38 -5.46 -10.35 12.41
N THR A 39 -5.78 -10.56 11.14
CA THR A 39 -4.90 -10.20 10.04
C THR A 39 -5.43 -8.95 9.35
N ILE A 40 -4.61 -7.91 9.29
CA ILE A 40 -4.87 -6.68 8.54
C ILE A 40 -4.11 -6.79 7.21
N SER A 41 -4.85 -6.77 6.12
CA SER A 41 -4.33 -6.83 4.76
C SER A 41 -4.09 -5.43 4.19
N VAL A 42 -2.94 -5.24 3.55
CA VAL A 42 -2.47 -3.94 3.05
C VAL A 42 -1.91 -4.10 1.64
N SER A 43 -2.33 -3.26 0.70
CA SER A 43 -1.82 -3.27 -0.68
C SER A 43 -1.48 -1.87 -1.17
N GLY A 44 -0.46 -1.71 -2.01
CA GLY A 44 -0.32 -0.52 -2.83
C GLY A 44 1.10 -0.02 -3.07
N ALA A 45 1.31 1.28 -2.87
CA ALA A 45 2.48 2.02 -3.31
C ALA A 45 3.82 1.49 -2.77
N PHE A 46 4.80 1.36 -3.66
CA PHE A 46 6.17 0.99 -3.32
C PHE A 46 6.87 2.00 -2.41
N ALA A 47 6.52 3.30 -2.51
CA ALA A 47 7.13 4.36 -1.71
C ALA A 47 6.89 4.16 -0.20
N LEU A 48 5.67 3.77 0.18
CA LEU A 48 5.30 3.54 1.58
C LEU A 48 5.68 2.14 2.08
N PHE A 49 5.93 1.17 1.19
CA PHE A 49 6.11 -0.23 1.55
C PHE A 49 7.20 -0.48 2.62
N PRO A 50 8.42 0.11 2.53
CA PRO A 50 9.43 -0.07 3.57
C PRO A 50 9.00 0.52 4.92
N MET A 51 8.33 1.67 4.91
CA MET A 51 7.85 2.34 6.12
C MET A 51 6.72 1.55 6.79
N VAL A 52 5.74 1.09 6.02
CA VAL A 52 4.64 0.28 6.54
C VAL A 52 5.16 -1.05 7.09
N THR A 53 6.13 -1.69 6.43
CA THR A 53 6.76 -2.92 6.94
C THR A 53 7.44 -2.69 8.30
N LEU A 54 8.12 -1.55 8.46
CA LEU A 54 8.70 -1.18 9.75
C LEU A 54 7.62 -0.92 10.80
N TRP A 55 6.59 -0.13 10.48
CA TRP A 55 5.50 0.19 11.40
C TRP A 55 4.75 -1.05 11.86
N THR A 56 4.43 -1.98 10.95
CA THR A 56 3.73 -3.22 11.29
C THR A 56 4.60 -4.12 12.16
N SER A 57 5.90 -4.22 11.87
CA SER A 57 6.85 -4.97 12.70
C SER A 57 6.97 -4.39 14.12
N GLU A 58 7.03 -3.06 14.25
CA GLU A 58 7.07 -2.41 15.58
C GLU A 58 5.74 -2.57 16.33
N TYR A 59 4.60 -2.41 15.66
CA TYR A 59 3.27 -2.55 16.27
C TYR A 59 3.01 -3.97 16.80
N GLN A 60 3.50 -4.98 16.08
CA GLN A 60 3.40 -6.39 16.48
C GLN A 60 4.13 -6.71 17.80
N LYS A 61 5.13 -5.91 18.20
CA LYS A 61 5.85 -6.13 19.47
C LYS A 61 4.96 -5.93 20.69
N SER A 62 4.00 -5.00 20.61
CA SER A 62 3.02 -4.73 21.67
C SER A 62 1.65 -5.37 21.43
N HIS A 63 1.37 -5.82 20.20
CA HIS A 63 0.11 -6.47 19.80
C HIS A 63 0.40 -7.79 19.05
N PRO A 64 0.91 -8.83 19.74
CA PRO A 64 1.30 -10.10 19.12
C PRO A 64 0.13 -10.89 18.50
N GLU A 65 -1.10 -10.55 18.88
CA GLU A 65 -2.35 -11.09 18.34
C GLU A 65 -2.71 -10.50 16.97
N ILE A 66 -2.08 -9.39 16.54
CA ILE A 66 -2.34 -8.76 15.25
C ILE A 66 -1.26 -9.15 14.25
N ARG A 67 -1.67 -9.53 13.04
CA ARG A 67 -0.81 -9.83 11.90
C ARG A 67 -1.07 -8.84 10.79
N PHE A 68 -0.05 -8.57 9.99
CA PHE A 68 -0.17 -7.74 8.81
C PHE A 68 0.29 -8.52 7.60
N ASP A 69 -0.51 -8.51 6.53
CA ASP A 69 -0.12 -8.98 5.20
C ASP A 69 0.05 -7.75 4.31
N VAL A 70 1.29 -7.41 3.98
CA VAL A 70 1.63 -6.19 3.24
C VAL A 70 2.16 -6.55 1.86
N GLN A 71 1.47 -6.11 0.82
CA GLN A 71 1.80 -6.36 -0.57
C GLN A 71 2.11 -5.06 -1.31
N ALA A 72 3.25 -5.02 -2.00
CA ALA A 72 3.59 -3.91 -2.88
C ALA A 72 3.12 -4.19 -4.31
N GLY A 73 2.51 -3.21 -4.95
CA GLY A 73 2.06 -3.33 -6.35
C GLY A 73 1.67 -2.02 -7.03
N GLY A 74 2.01 -0.88 -6.44
CA GLY A 74 1.72 0.46 -6.98
C GLY A 74 0.43 1.07 -6.42
N ALA A 75 0.35 2.40 -6.44
CA ALA A 75 -0.77 3.14 -5.84
C ALA A 75 -2.12 2.85 -6.54
N GLY A 76 -2.11 2.65 -7.86
CA GLY A 76 -3.30 2.28 -8.63
C GLY A 76 -3.90 0.95 -8.16
N LYS A 77 -3.08 -0.10 -8.09
CA LYS A 77 -3.49 -1.42 -7.57
C LYS A 77 -4.03 -1.31 -6.15
N GLY A 78 -3.32 -0.60 -5.26
CA GLY A 78 -3.75 -0.43 -3.87
C GLY A 78 -5.14 0.19 -3.75
N MET A 79 -5.42 1.24 -4.52
CA MET A 79 -6.75 1.85 -4.55
C MET A 79 -7.83 0.90 -5.09
N THR A 80 -7.53 0.19 -6.19
CA THR A 80 -8.46 -0.79 -6.74
C THR A 80 -8.79 -1.88 -5.73
N ASP A 81 -7.79 -2.41 -5.03
CA ASP A 81 -7.98 -3.48 -4.05
C ASP A 81 -8.84 -3.01 -2.87
N VAL A 82 -8.60 -1.81 -2.32
CA VAL A 82 -9.36 -1.33 -1.14
C VAL A 82 -10.80 -0.98 -1.51
N LEU A 83 -11.03 -0.34 -2.66
CA LEU A 83 -12.39 -0.01 -3.12
C LEU A 83 -13.20 -1.27 -3.48
N ALA A 84 -12.52 -2.34 -3.92
CA ALA A 84 -13.14 -3.64 -4.14
C ALA A 84 -13.37 -4.43 -2.85
N GLY A 85 -12.91 -3.94 -1.69
CA GLY A 85 -12.96 -4.65 -0.41
C GLY A 85 -12.04 -5.88 -0.36
N ALA A 86 -11.03 -5.94 -1.23
CA ALA A 86 -10.06 -7.05 -1.28
C ALA A 86 -8.95 -6.91 -0.23
N VAL A 87 -8.69 -5.70 0.25
CA VAL A 87 -7.77 -5.41 1.36
C VAL A 87 -8.38 -4.41 2.34
N ASP A 88 -7.89 -4.40 3.57
CA ASP A 88 -8.35 -3.50 4.62
C ASP A 88 -7.79 -2.07 4.42
N LEU A 89 -6.53 -1.95 3.98
CA LEU A 89 -5.83 -0.68 3.82
C LEU A 89 -5.12 -0.57 2.46
N ALA A 90 -5.18 0.62 1.86
CA ALA A 90 -4.38 0.98 0.71
C ALA A 90 -3.21 1.89 1.08
N MET A 91 -2.04 1.61 0.51
CA MET A 91 -0.90 2.53 0.51
C MET A 91 -0.92 3.37 -0.78
N LEU A 92 -0.89 4.70 -0.65
CA LEU A 92 -0.89 5.62 -1.80
C LEU A 92 0.30 6.56 -1.75
N SER A 93 0.91 6.80 -2.91
CA SER A 93 2.02 7.73 -3.13
C SER A 93 1.66 8.80 -4.16
N ARG A 94 0.37 9.14 -4.22
CA ARG A 94 -0.25 10.18 -5.05
C ARG A 94 -1.48 10.70 -4.33
N GLU A 95 -2.02 11.81 -4.79
CA GLU A 95 -3.29 12.33 -4.30
C GLU A 95 -4.43 11.33 -4.58
N VAL A 96 -5.39 11.28 -3.66
CA VAL A 96 -6.65 10.54 -3.86
C VAL A 96 -7.50 11.34 -4.84
N ARG A 97 -7.94 10.69 -5.91
CA ARG A 97 -8.76 11.32 -6.95
C ARG A 97 -10.18 11.52 -6.45
N GLN A 98 -10.90 12.50 -6.98
CA GLN A 98 -12.27 12.80 -6.52
C GLN A 98 -13.20 11.58 -6.71
N GLU A 99 -13.05 10.85 -7.81
CA GLU A 99 -13.85 9.66 -8.11
C GLU A 99 -13.61 8.53 -7.10
N GLU A 100 -12.47 8.51 -6.43
CA GLU A 100 -12.13 7.54 -5.39
C GLU A 100 -12.75 7.95 -4.05
N LEU A 101 -12.74 9.26 -3.73
CA LEU A 101 -13.43 9.82 -2.56
C LEU A 101 -14.95 9.61 -2.65
N ASP A 102 -15.52 9.79 -3.84
CA ASP A 102 -16.94 9.57 -4.11
C ASP A 102 -17.33 8.09 -3.92
N GLN A 103 -16.35 7.17 -4.01
CA GLN A 103 -16.48 5.74 -3.70
C GLN A 103 -16.15 5.42 -2.24
N SER A 104 -16.20 6.41 -1.35
CA SER A 104 -15.96 6.28 0.10
C SER A 104 -14.51 5.96 0.49
N ALA A 105 -13.52 6.22 -0.40
CA ALA A 105 -12.13 6.21 0.04
C ALA A 105 -11.91 7.26 1.14
N PHE A 106 -11.28 6.84 2.24
CA PHE A 106 -10.98 7.71 3.37
C PHE A 106 -9.46 7.90 3.52
N PRO A 107 -8.88 9.01 3.03
CA PRO A 107 -7.44 9.23 3.09
C PRO A 107 -6.97 9.55 4.51
N VAL A 108 -5.87 8.93 4.91
CA VAL A 108 -5.15 9.24 6.15
C VAL A 108 -3.71 9.64 5.79
N PRO A 109 -3.33 10.93 5.90
CA PRO A 109 -1.96 11.36 5.67
C PRO A 109 -1.03 10.81 6.76
N VAL A 110 0.02 10.11 6.36
CA VAL A 110 0.97 9.48 7.30
C VAL A 110 2.39 10.01 7.22
N ALA A 111 2.76 10.60 6.09
CA ALA A 111 4.10 11.13 5.84
C ALA A 111 4.08 12.21 4.75
N ILE A 112 5.13 13.03 4.72
CA ILE A 112 5.47 13.89 3.58
C ILE A 112 6.60 13.20 2.84
N ASP A 113 6.45 13.04 1.53
CA ASP A 113 7.43 12.41 0.64
C ASP A 113 7.99 13.44 -0.35
N ALA A 114 9.19 13.19 -0.86
CA ALA A 114 9.85 14.00 -1.88
C ALA A 114 10.49 13.09 -2.94
N VAL A 115 10.21 13.39 -4.21
CA VAL A 115 10.90 12.79 -5.34
C VAL A 115 12.12 13.62 -5.67
N VAL A 116 13.29 12.98 -5.76
CA VAL A 116 14.54 13.63 -6.12
C VAL A 116 15.14 12.96 -7.35
N ALA A 117 15.70 13.77 -8.26
CA ALA A 117 16.60 13.25 -9.27
C ALA A 117 17.86 12.70 -8.60
N THR A 118 18.37 11.61 -9.14
CA THR A 118 19.65 11.03 -8.72
C THR A 118 20.61 11.01 -9.91
N VAL A 119 21.90 11.03 -9.60
CA VAL A 119 22.98 10.96 -10.59
C VAL A 119 24.00 9.94 -10.11
N ASN A 120 24.76 9.38 -11.05
CA ASN A 120 25.88 8.50 -10.72
C ASN A 120 26.86 9.20 -9.75
N ALA A 121 27.22 8.51 -8.67
CA ALA A 121 28.14 9.02 -7.66
C ALA A 121 29.56 9.30 -8.22
N ASP A 122 29.94 8.64 -9.31
CA ASP A 122 31.22 8.83 -10.00
C ASP A 122 31.14 9.88 -11.13
N ASN A 123 30.04 10.63 -11.24
CA ASN A 123 29.89 11.66 -12.25
C ASN A 123 30.94 12.79 -12.04
N PRO A 124 31.73 13.15 -13.08
CA PRO A 124 32.80 14.15 -12.93
C PRO A 124 32.30 15.56 -12.58
N ASP A 125 31.02 15.84 -12.82
CA ASP A 125 30.37 17.11 -12.51
C ASP A 125 29.51 17.07 -11.23
N LEU A 126 29.57 15.99 -10.44
CA LEU A 126 28.74 15.80 -9.24
C LEU A 126 28.74 17.01 -8.30
N GLU A 127 29.91 17.58 -8.00
CA GLU A 127 30.00 18.74 -7.12
C GLU A 127 29.22 19.95 -7.67
N LYS A 128 29.32 20.20 -8.99
CA LYS A 128 28.59 21.30 -9.65
C LYS A 128 27.10 21.03 -9.70
N ILE A 129 26.68 19.78 -9.94
CA ILE A 129 25.28 19.36 -9.91
C ILE A 129 24.67 19.66 -8.55
N LEU A 130 25.34 19.27 -7.46
CA LEU A 130 24.87 19.48 -6.09
C LEU A 130 24.81 20.97 -5.71
N GLN A 131 25.77 21.78 -6.17
CA GLN A 131 25.78 23.23 -5.92
C GLN A 131 24.73 23.98 -6.75
N THR A 132 24.49 23.56 -7.98
CA THR A 132 23.59 24.25 -8.92
C THR A 132 22.12 23.87 -8.67
N GLY A 133 21.86 22.59 -8.37
CA GLY A 133 20.51 22.04 -8.37
C GLY A 133 19.87 22.03 -9.76
N ILE A 134 18.69 21.43 -9.87
CA ILE A 134 17.96 21.31 -11.14
C ILE A 134 16.65 22.10 -11.08
N THR A 135 16.39 22.88 -12.13
CA THR A 135 15.11 23.60 -12.30
C THR A 135 14.14 22.78 -13.15
N PRO A 136 12.82 23.04 -13.07
CA PRO A 136 11.83 22.43 -13.96
C PRO A 136 12.18 22.55 -15.44
N GLN A 137 12.65 23.72 -15.88
CA GLN A 137 12.98 23.98 -17.29
C GLN A 137 14.20 23.16 -17.74
N MET A 138 15.20 23.03 -16.87
CA MET A 138 16.38 22.21 -17.16
C MET A 138 16.01 20.73 -17.21
N ALA A 139 15.18 20.27 -16.26
CA ALA A 139 14.67 18.91 -16.25
C ALA A 139 13.80 18.61 -17.48
N ALA A 140 12.97 19.55 -17.94
CA ALA A 140 12.23 19.43 -19.20
C ALA A 140 13.17 19.23 -20.39
N GLY A 141 14.23 20.04 -20.46
CA GLY A 141 15.25 19.95 -21.51
C GLY A 141 15.94 18.59 -21.58
N ILE A 142 16.14 17.93 -20.43
CA ILE A 142 16.80 16.62 -20.32
C ILE A 142 15.82 15.47 -20.56
N TRP A 143 14.69 15.43 -19.86
CA TRP A 143 13.79 14.26 -19.83
C TRP A 143 12.68 14.28 -20.89
N MET A 144 12.30 15.45 -21.42
CA MET A 144 11.13 15.60 -22.29
C MET A 144 11.48 16.13 -23.68
N ASP A 145 12.15 17.28 -23.73
CA ASP A 145 12.39 17.99 -24.99
C ASP A 145 13.65 17.48 -25.72
N ASN A 146 14.50 16.75 -25.00
CA ASN A 146 15.79 16.25 -25.49
C ASN A 146 16.68 17.38 -26.08
N THR A 147 16.55 18.59 -25.54
CA THR A 147 17.32 19.78 -25.93
C THR A 147 18.60 19.94 -25.13
N VAL A 148 18.67 19.29 -23.96
CA VAL A 148 19.84 19.23 -23.08
C VAL A 148 20.30 17.78 -22.98
N THR A 149 21.37 17.45 -23.70
CA THR A 149 21.89 16.09 -23.84
C THR A 149 23.31 15.94 -23.32
N ARG A 150 23.93 17.01 -22.83
CA ARG A 150 25.29 17.02 -22.26
C ARG A 150 25.39 17.91 -21.03
N TRP A 151 26.34 17.59 -20.15
CA TRP A 151 26.51 18.31 -18.88
C TRP A 151 26.93 19.78 -19.07
N ASP A 152 27.78 20.07 -20.07
CA ASP A 152 28.22 21.44 -20.43
C ASP A 152 27.11 22.38 -20.92
N GLN A 153 25.95 21.83 -21.32
CA GLN A 153 24.78 22.63 -21.72
C GLN A 153 23.98 23.12 -20.50
N TRP A 154 24.09 22.42 -19.37
CA TRP A 154 23.45 22.80 -18.10
C TRP A 154 24.44 23.52 -17.17
N LEU A 155 25.64 22.97 -17.00
CA LEU A 155 26.59 23.37 -15.98
C LEU A 155 27.70 24.22 -16.60
N ALA A 156 27.88 25.45 -16.08
CA ALA A 156 28.98 26.30 -16.50
C ALA A 156 30.33 25.62 -16.20
N GLY A 157 31.13 25.37 -17.24
CA GLY A 157 32.37 24.59 -17.13
C GLY A 157 32.15 23.10 -16.82
N GLY A 158 30.95 22.59 -17.10
CA GLY A 158 30.64 21.16 -17.07
C GLY A 158 31.42 20.36 -18.11
N SER A 159 31.45 19.05 -17.96
CA SER A 159 32.04 18.14 -18.93
C SER A 159 31.24 18.13 -20.24
N GLY A 160 31.93 17.85 -21.35
CA GLY A 160 31.28 17.60 -22.64
C GLY A 160 30.69 16.19 -22.75
N GLU A 161 30.51 15.47 -21.64
CA GLU A 161 29.96 14.12 -21.64
C GLU A 161 28.45 14.12 -21.85
N ALA A 162 27.93 13.04 -22.44
CA ALA A 162 26.50 12.87 -22.64
C ALA A 162 25.76 12.64 -21.32
N ILE A 163 24.50 13.06 -21.27
CA ILE A 163 23.57 12.74 -20.19
C ILE A 163 22.82 11.47 -20.58
N ASP A 164 23.11 10.38 -19.89
CA ASP A 164 22.34 9.14 -20.01
C ASP A 164 21.13 9.20 -19.05
N VAL A 165 19.93 9.27 -19.64
CA VAL A 165 18.68 9.42 -18.89
C VAL A 165 18.08 8.06 -18.56
N TYR A 166 17.79 7.83 -17.28
CA TYR A 166 17.08 6.64 -16.80
C TYR A 166 15.72 7.04 -16.23
N THR A 167 14.68 6.33 -16.66
CA THR A 167 13.31 6.48 -16.15
C THR A 167 12.75 5.14 -15.69
N ARG A 168 11.68 5.20 -14.91
CA ARG A 168 10.92 4.02 -14.49
C ARG A 168 9.93 3.64 -15.61
N ALA A 169 9.73 2.34 -15.82
CA ALA A 169 8.80 1.83 -16.84
C ALA A 169 7.43 1.42 -16.26
N ASP A 170 7.27 1.43 -14.94
CA ASP A 170 6.04 1.05 -14.23
C ASP A 170 5.17 2.26 -13.86
N ALA A 171 3.87 2.02 -13.70
CA ALA A 171 2.93 3.01 -13.17
C ALA A 171 3.26 3.35 -11.70
N ALA A 172 4.06 4.40 -11.51
CA ALA A 172 4.62 4.80 -10.22
C ALA A 172 4.28 6.25 -9.88
N GLY A 173 3.83 6.51 -8.65
CA GLY A 173 3.57 7.88 -8.18
C GLY A 173 4.81 8.79 -8.25
N ALA A 174 6.02 8.22 -8.14
CA ALA A 174 7.26 8.99 -8.29
C ALA A 174 7.41 9.59 -9.70
N ALA A 175 7.02 8.85 -10.75
CA ALA A 175 7.06 9.34 -12.12
C ALA A 175 6.01 10.43 -12.34
N GLU A 176 4.81 10.26 -11.79
CA GLU A 176 3.75 11.28 -11.83
C GLU A 176 4.20 12.58 -11.16
N MET A 177 4.78 12.50 -9.96
CA MET A 177 5.29 13.66 -9.24
C MET A 177 6.45 14.34 -9.99
N TRP A 178 7.34 13.58 -10.62
CA TRP A 178 8.41 14.13 -11.44
C TRP A 178 7.89 14.83 -12.70
N ALA A 179 6.89 14.25 -13.38
CA ALA A 179 6.25 14.86 -14.53
C ALA A 179 5.57 16.20 -14.14
N ARG A 180 4.86 16.22 -13.01
CA ARG A 180 4.28 17.46 -12.45
C ARG A 180 5.35 18.52 -12.17
N PHE A 181 6.50 18.14 -11.60
CA PHE A 181 7.61 19.06 -11.37
C PHE A 181 8.14 19.67 -12.67
N ILE A 182 8.22 18.88 -13.75
CA ILE A 182 8.70 19.31 -15.07
C ILE A 182 7.64 20.15 -15.81
N GLY A 183 6.37 20.07 -15.41
CA GLY A 183 5.24 20.68 -16.12
C GLY A 183 4.71 19.84 -17.27
N GLY A 184 4.97 18.53 -17.25
CA GLY A 184 4.44 17.55 -18.19
C GLY A 184 3.45 16.57 -17.56
N GLU A 185 3.02 15.58 -18.34
CA GLU A 185 2.14 14.48 -17.90
C GLU A 185 2.83 13.14 -18.15
N THR A 186 2.57 12.15 -17.30
CA THR A 186 3.04 10.77 -17.53
C THR A 186 2.23 10.11 -18.64
N GLN A 187 2.90 9.38 -19.55
CA GLN A 187 2.20 8.47 -20.47
C GLN A 187 1.65 7.29 -19.65
N GLU A 188 0.34 7.07 -19.71
CA GLU A 188 -0.33 5.89 -19.12
C GLU A 188 -0.06 4.61 -19.93
#